data_AF-A0A2N8NG58-F1
#
_entry.id   AF-A0A2N8NG58-F1
#
_cell.length_a   1.000
_cell.length_b   1.000
_cell.length_c   1.000
_cell.angle_alpha   90.00
_cell.angle_beta   90.00
_cell.angle_gamma   90.00
#
_symmetry.space_group_name_H-M   'P 1'
#
loop_
_entity.id
_entity.type
_entity.pdbx_description
1 polymer ?
#
loop_
_entity_poly.entity_id
_entity_poly.type
_entity_poly.pdbx_seq_one_letter_code
_entity_poly.pdbx_strand_id
1 'polypeptide(L)'
;MNNELEQEASRPIAADDREAVGLRPIIAGYLRQRTVILISAIISLVAAIIYLLVYPKTYEIMARIQIQDDASMMASGGIGLGDAAGVMKTFGLGGLSSGSGVSIDDEISTLRSNSLMRKMVTRLGLYAEYRRPLSFIKLYGEEPVHVICDSTTLDALDDKVEFRLTATDRDGVTIKAKADGKKETFHFDGFPAEVRLHGKTFRFERVKQRAGDVKLDITVYPPRWVAEKAADDFLIEDYSKSANIIELSCTDYERRRAKDMLNVLIDYYNQEAYDYKKAQSDVSLNFLNERIAHVMDELENVERNIERYKAANKITDVEYDIQYYAEYMRDLKGRMIEAETQANMIAMMDAFVKNPANRYKLVPSLLTSGAAETEGSAIYLYNQALLEREKAIHNSNEQNPMVASLTTQVDRLRETVFQSINNAQQSMQLTRRALEKQERELLDRMGSVPVQERIYVDYKRQQEILQGVYLILLQKREEISLALGQKTDRAKIVDTAFVKAKPVAPRKVFALAGFIVLTLVLSIGWIVCRDQYRLLRKEMKRTDTAAD
;
A
#
# COMPACT_ATOMS: atom_id res chain seq x y z
N MET A 1 -23.65 33.80 105.06
CA MET A 1 -25.05 33.52 104.69
C MET A 1 -25.01 32.65 103.45
N ASN A 2 -25.73 31.55 103.49
CA ASN A 2 -25.45 30.27 102.82
C ASN A 2 -25.50 30.23 101.29
N ASN A 3 -24.63 29.37 100.76
CA ASN A 3 -24.76 28.33 99.72
C ASN A 3 -25.36 28.56 98.32
N GLU A 4 -24.52 28.12 97.36
CA GLU A 4 -24.74 27.14 96.28
C GLU A 4 -25.52 27.50 95.00
N LEU A 5 -24.73 27.57 93.92
CA LEU A 5 -24.82 26.85 92.64
C LEU A 5 -26.19 26.35 92.14
N GLU A 6 -26.54 26.76 90.92
CA GLU A 6 -27.13 25.86 89.91
C GLU A 6 -26.66 26.25 88.49
N GLN A 7 -26.16 25.25 87.76
CA GLN A 7 -25.83 25.27 86.34
C GLN A 7 -27.11 25.23 85.51
N GLU A 8 -27.18 25.91 84.36
CA GLU A 8 -27.69 25.25 83.14
C GLU A 8 -27.42 26.01 81.81
N ALA A 9 -26.87 25.24 80.87
CA ALA A 9 -27.09 25.26 79.42
C ALA A 9 -26.67 26.48 78.58
N SER A 10 -25.44 26.40 78.09
CA SER A 10 -24.95 26.95 76.82
C SER A 10 -25.88 26.63 75.64
N ARG A 11 -26.45 27.66 75.00
CA ARG A 11 -27.09 27.59 73.68
C ARG A 11 -26.06 27.81 72.56
N PRO A 12 -26.11 27.04 71.46
CA PRO A 12 -25.12 27.13 70.40
C PRO A 12 -25.37 28.36 69.52
N ILE A 13 -24.26 28.99 69.09
CA ILE A 13 -24.21 29.95 68.00
C ILE A 13 -24.54 29.18 66.72
N ALA A 14 -25.73 29.40 66.15
CA ALA A 14 -26.07 28.87 64.84
C ALA A 14 -25.21 29.59 63.79
N ALA A 15 -24.35 28.81 63.13
CA ALA A 15 -23.63 29.23 61.95
C ALA A 15 -24.63 29.54 60.82
N ASP A 16 -24.42 30.68 60.17
CA ASP A 16 -25.15 31.14 58.99
C ASP A 16 -24.74 30.26 57.79
N ASP A 17 -25.53 29.22 57.52
CA ASP A 17 -25.37 28.34 56.37
C ASP A 17 -25.89 29.03 55.11
N ARG A 18 -24.93 29.31 54.22
CA ARG A 18 -25.06 29.85 52.85
C ARG A 18 -26.33 29.40 52.13
N GLU A 19 -27.05 30.37 51.58
CA GLU A 19 -28.20 30.21 50.68
C GLU A 19 -27.92 29.16 49.58
N ALA A 20 -28.43 27.95 49.77
CA ALA A 20 -28.66 27.02 48.67
C ALA A 20 -29.84 27.57 47.86
N VAL A 21 -29.56 28.36 46.82
CA VAL A 21 -30.58 28.85 45.90
C VAL A 21 -31.29 27.63 45.28
N GLY A 22 -32.51 27.35 45.73
CA GLY A 22 -33.29 26.23 45.22
C GLY A 22 -33.56 26.37 43.72
N LEU A 23 -33.44 25.29 42.95
CA LEU A 23 -33.69 25.27 41.50
C LEU A 23 -35.17 25.55 41.15
N ARG A 24 -36.09 25.26 42.06
CA ARG A 24 -37.55 25.37 41.85
C ARG A 24 -38.02 26.80 41.53
N PRO A 25 -37.66 27.85 42.30
CA PRO A 25 -38.03 29.24 41.98
C PRO A 25 -37.41 29.75 40.66
N ILE A 26 -36.19 29.32 40.32
CA ILE A 26 -35.52 29.69 39.06
C ILE A 26 -36.29 29.12 37.86
N ILE A 27 -36.64 27.84 37.92
CA ILE A 27 -37.40 27.16 36.86
C ILE A 27 -38.80 27.77 36.70
N ALA A 28 -39.48 28.07 37.81
CA ALA A 28 -40.80 28.72 37.78
C ALA A 28 -40.76 30.14 37.19
N GLY A 29 -39.71 30.91 37.48
CA GLY A 29 -39.47 32.23 36.88
C GLY A 29 -39.21 32.17 35.38
N TYR A 30 -38.49 31.15 34.92
CA TYR A 30 -38.20 30.91 33.52
C TYR A 30 -39.45 30.50 32.73
N LEU A 31 -40.27 29.58 33.27
CA LEU A 31 -41.56 29.18 32.69
C LEU A 31 -42.62 30.28 32.65
N ARG A 32 -42.42 31.39 33.38
CA ARG A 32 -43.29 32.57 33.33
C ARG A 32 -43.05 33.41 32.08
N GLN A 33 -41.88 33.30 31.45
CA GLN A 33 -41.49 34.10 30.27
C GLN A 33 -41.68 33.36 28.94
N ARG A 34 -42.83 32.68 28.80
CA ARG A 34 -43.13 31.77 27.67
C ARG A 34 -43.01 32.43 26.29
N THR A 35 -43.30 33.72 26.18
CA THR A 35 -43.20 34.48 24.92
C THR A 35 -41.77 34.63 24.42
N VAL A 36 -40.81 34.89 25.31
CA VAL A 36 -39.37 34.99 24.97
C VAL A 36 -38.84 33.63 24.51
N ILE A 37 -39.23 32.57 25.21
CA ILE A 37 -38.85 31.20 24.85
C ILE A 37 -39.38 30.86 23.45
N LEU A 38 -40.65 31.18 23.17
CA LEU A 38 -41.27 30.90 21.87
C LEU A 38 -40.59 31.68 20.73
N ILE A 39 -40.27 32.97 20.92
CA ILE A 39 -39.55 33.76 19.92
C ILE A 39 -38.15 33.17 19.66
N SER A 40 -37.40 32.84 20.73
CA SER A 40 -36.07 32.24 20.59
C SER A 40 -36.12 30.87 19.88
N ALA A 41 -37.18 30.10 20.11
CA ALA A 41 -37.43 28.82 19.45
C ALA A 41 -37.75 28.98 17.96
N ILE A 42 -38.42 30.06 17.56
CA ILE A 42 -38.64 30.36 16.12
C ILE A 42 -37.31 30.74 15.46
N ILE A 43 -36.52 31.59 16.10
CA ILE A 43 -35.23 32.05 15.57
C ILE A 43 -34.27 30.87 15.40
N SER A 44 -34.18 30.00 16.41
CA SER A 44 -33.35 28.79 16.34
C SER A 44 -33.86 27.81 15.27
N LEU A 45 -35.18 27.75 15.04
CA LEU A 45 -35.78 26.86 14.03
C LEU A 45 -35.40 27.32 12.64
N VAL A 46 -35.52 28.62 12.38
CA VAL A 46 -35.08 29.23 11.12
C VAL A 46 -33.59 28.99 10.90
N ALA A 47 -32.76 29.19 11.93
CA ALA A 47 -31.33 28.90 11.84
C ALA A 47 -31.03 27.43 11.53
N ALA A 48 -31.76 26.49 12.16
CA ALA A 48 -31.62 25.06 11.89
C ALA A 48 -32.06 24.67 10.46
N ILE A 49 -33.13 25.27 9.95
CA ILE A 49 -33.58 25.08 8.56
C ILE A 49 -32.54 25.63 7.59
N ILE A 50 -31.99 26.83 7.84
CA ILE A 50 -30.91 27.40 7.03
C ILE A 50 -29.70 26.47 7.03
N TYR A 51 -29.29 25.95 8.20
CA TYR A 51 -28.20 24.99 8.30
C TYR A 51 -28.43 23.74 7.43
N LEU A 52 -29.64 23.17 7.45
CA LEU A 52 -29.98 21.99 6.66
C LEU A 52 -30.07 22.25 5.14
N LEU A 53 -30.33 23.50 4.73
CA LEU A 53 -30.39 23.89 3.32
C LEU A 53 -29.03 24.32 2.76
N VAL A 54 -28.17 24.94 3.58
CA VAL A 54 -26.86 25.44 3.18
C VAL A 54 -25.79 24.35 3.24
N TYR A 55 -25.84 23.47 4.24
CA TYR A 55 -24.83 22.43 4.40
C TYR A 55 -25.06 21.31 3.37
N PRO A 56 -24.06 20.98 2.52
CA PRO A 56 -24.24 19.97 1.48
C PRO A 56 -24.44 18.59 2.10
N LYS A 57 -25.27 17.77 1.44
CA LYS A 57 -25.46 16.37 1.84
C LYS A 57 -24.18 15.60 1.54
N THR A 58 -23.55 15.06 2.57
CA THR A 58 -22.35 14.21 2.40
C THR A 58 -22.78 12.75 2.28
N TYR A 59 -22.11 12.06 1.36
CA TYR A 59 -22.31 10.64 1.09
C TYR A 59 -21.08 9.88 1.52
N GLU A 60 -21.30 8.61 1.86
CA GLU A 60 -20.24 7.65 2.11
C GLU A 60 -20.09 6.79 0.85
N ILE A 61 -18.86 6.67 0.39
CA ILE A 61 -18.48 5.88 -0.78
C ILE A 61 -17.64 4.72 -0.26
N MET A 62 -17.92 3.53 -0.78
CA MET A 62 -17.25 2.28 -0.39
C MET A 62 -16.75 1.52 -1.60
N ALA A 63 -15.63 0.84 -1.44
CA ALA A 63 -15.11 -0.17 -2.36
C ALA A 63 -14.61 -1.38 -1.56
N ARG A 64 -14.68 -2.56 -2.14
CA ARG A 64 -14.16 -3.79 -1.52
C ARG A 64 -13.24 -4.52 -2.47
N ILE A 65 -12.08 -4.88 -1.96
CA ILE A 65 -11.08 -5.63 -2.70
C ILE A 65 -10.71 -6.89 -1.94
N GLN A 66 -10.48 -7.97 -2.67
CA GLN A 66 -9.96 -9.22 -2.13
C GLN A 66 -8.49 -9.35 -2.53
N ILE A 67 -7.61 -9.52 -1.54
CA ILE A 67 -6.19 -9.74 -1.80
C ILE A 67 -5.96 -11.20 -2.16
N GLN A 68 -5.25 -11.42 -3.26
CA GLN A 68 -4.88 -12.74 -3.75
C GLN A 68 -3.48 -13.14 -3.27
N ASP A 69 -3.34 -14.39 -2.77
CA ASP A 69 -2.06 -14.94 -2.31
C ASP A 69 -1.11 -15.22 -3.49
N ASP A 70 0.19 -14.91 -3.35
CA ASP A 70 1.19 -15.19 -4.39
C ASP A 70 1.33 -16.67 -4.72
N ALA A 71 1.06 -17.57 -3.76
CA ALA A 71 1.05 -19.02 -3.97
C ALA A 71 -0.05 -19.44 -4.99
N SER A 72 -1.19 -18.75 -4.99
CA SER A 72 -2.25 -18.96 -5.99
C SER A 72 -1.86 -18.43 -7.38
N MET A 73 -0.91 -17.49 -7.44
CA MET A 73 -0.43 -16.89 -8.69
C MET A 73 0.76 -17.63 -9.32
N MET A 74 1.44 -18.50 -8.58
CA MET A 74 2.49 -19.40 -9.10
C MET A 74 1.95 -20.78 -9.49
N ALA A 75 0.73 -21.13 -9.05
CA ALA A 75 0.14 -22.45 -9.23
C ALA A 75 -0.71 -22.61 -10.50
N SER A 76 -0.88 -21.59 -11.34
CA SER A 76 -1.75 -21.68 -12.52
C SER A 76 -1.16 -22.42 -13.72
N GLY A 77 -0.03 -23.13 -13.58
CA GLY A 77 0.68 -23.78 -14.69
C GLY A 77 1.26 -25.18 -14.46
N GLY A 78 1.11 -25.81 -13.30
CA GLY A 78 1.74 -27.12 -13.02
C GLY A 78 0.88 -28.02 -12.14
N ILE A 79 0.47 -29.18 -12.68
CA ILE A 79 -0.08 -30.28 -11.89
C ILE A 79 1.06 -30.80 -10.99
N GLY A 80 1.04 -30.46 -9.69
CA GLY A 80 2.03 -30.94 -8.75
C GLY A 80 1.88 -30.40 -7.32
N LEU A 81 1.18 -31.15 -6.48
CA LEU A 81 1.36 -31.24 -5.02
C LEU A 81 1.23 -29.96 -4.15
N GLY A 82 0.28 -29.06 -4.42
CA GLY A 82 -0.02 -27.89 -3.57
C GLY A 82 -1.14 -28.09 -2.52
N ASP A 83 -1.84 -29.22 -2.53
CA ASP A 83 -3.11 -29.38 -1.79
C ASP A 83 -2.92 -29.64 -0.27
N ALA A 84 -1.69 -29.85 0.19
CA ALA A 84 -1.40 -30.08 1.61
C ALA A 84 -1.28 -28.79 2.44
N ALA A 85 -0.92 -27.66 1.82
CA ALA A 85 -0.78 -26.37 2.52
C ALA A 85 -2.15 -25.75 2.87
N GLY A 86 -3.19 -26.01 2.06
CA GLY A 86 -4.55 -25.56 2.31
C GLY A 86 -5.22 -26.29 3.49
N VAL A 87 -4.94 -27.58 3.65
CA VAL A 87 -5.56 -28.43 4.69
C VAL A 87 -4.97 -28.17 6.09
N MET A 88 -3.73 -27.68 6.18
CA MET A 88 -3.12 -27.35 7.49
C MET A 88 -3.65 -26.03 8.08
N LYS A 89 -4.08 -25.08 7.23
CA LYS A 89 -4.74 -23.82 7.67
C LYS A 89 -6.17 -24.05 8.21
N THR A 90 -6.86 -25.12 7.80
CA THR A 90 -8.25 -25.39 8.23
C THR A 90 -8.38 -26.00 9.63
N PHE A 91 -7.28 -26.45 10.26
CA PHE A 91 -7.33 -27.10 11.58
C PHE A 91 -7.12 -26.18 12.80
N GLY A 92 -7.06 -24.85 12.62
CA GLY A 92 -7.29 -23.89 13.71
C GLY A 92 -6.34 -23.97 14.93
N LEU A 93 -5.17 -24.60 14.79
CA LEU A 93 -4.17 -24.76 15.86
C LEU A 93 -2.85 -24.07 15.45
N GLY A 94 -2.93 -22.76 15.19
CA GLY A 94 -1.83 -21.95 14.64
C GLY A 94 -1.64 -20.60 15.33
N GLY A 95 -1.81 -20.54 16.65
CA GLY A 95 -1.62 -19.31 17.44
C GLY A 95 -0.19 -18.78 17.51
N LEU A 96 0.75 -19.27 16.69
CA LEU A 96 2.16 -18.84 16.70
C LEU A 96 2.85 -18.88 15.32
N SER A 97 2.12 -18.78 14.21
CA SER A 97 2.69 -18.80 12.85
C SER A 97 2.46 -17.49 12.11
N SER A 98 3.30 -16.48 12.40
CA SER A 98 3.54 -15.35 11.51
C SER A 98 4.42 -15.81 10.34
N GLY A 99 3.89 -15.87 9.11
CA GLY A 99 4.73 -15.94 7.90
C GLY A 99 4.37 -17.01 6.87
N SER A 100 3.16 -16.96 6.31
CA SER A 100 2.85 -17.29 4.88
C SER A 100 1.34 -17.14 4.56
N GLY A 101 0.65 -16.23 5.26
CA GLY A 101 -0.64 -15.69 4.85
C GLY A 101 -0.43 -14.23 4.50
N VAL A 102 -1.14 -13.72 3.50
CA VAL A 102 -1.22 -12.27 3.24
C VAL A 102 -1.50 -11.57 4.57
N SER A 103 -0.55 -10.78 5.06
CA SER A 103 -0.75 -9.89 6.20
C SER A 103 -1.65 -8.77 5.70
N ILE A 104 -2.94 -8.84 6.02
CA ILE A 104 -3.92 -7.81 5.64
C ILE A 104 -3.45 -6.44 6.16
N ASP A 105 -2.82 -6.42 7.35
CA ASP A 105 -2.26 -5.21 7.95
C ASP A 105 -1.15 -4.57 7.09
N ASP A 106 -0.31 -5.37 6.42
CA ASP A 106 0.71 -4.89 5.49
C ASP A 106 0.05 -4.22 4.27
N GLU A 107 -1.00 -4.84 3.73
CA GLU A 107 -1.69 -4.35 2.54
C GLU A 107 -2.48 -3.06 2.86
N ILE A 108 -3.10 -2.99 4.04
CA ILE A 108 -3.73 -1.77 4.56
C ILE A 108 -2.67 -0.66 4.69
N SER A 109 -1.51 -0.97 5.25
CA SER A 109 -0.40 0.00 5.41
C SER A 109 0.11 0.50 4.06
N THR A 110 0.19 -0.39 3.07
CA THR A 110 0.60 -0.06 1.70
C THR A 110 -0.44 0.84 1.02
N LEU A 111 -1.72 0.54 1.17
CA LEU A 111 -2.82 1.38 0.64
C LEU A 111 -2.89 2.76 1.30
N ARG A 112 -2.54 2.86 2.59
CA ARG A 112 -2.44 4.14 3.34
C ARG A 112 -1.14 4.90 3.09
N SER A 113 -0.19 4.34 2.33
CA SER A 113 1.11 4.98 2.13
C SER A 113 0.98 6.33 1.44
N ASN A 114 1.76 7.31 1.91
CA ASN A 114 1.76 8.66 1.32
C ASN A 114 2.16 8.63 -0.17
N SER A 115 3.05 7.70 -0.56
CA SER A 115 3.47 7.51 -1.95
C SER A 115 2.27 7.22 -2.87
N LEU A 116 1.45 6.23 -2.50
CA LEU A 116 0.32 5.80 -3.30
C LEU A 116 -0.79 6.87 -3.33
N MET A 117 -1.10 7.47 -2.17
CA MET A 117 -2.07 8.57 -2.06
C MET A 117 -1.63 9.78 -2.92
N ARG A 118 -0.33 10.11 -2.93
CA ARG A 118 0.21 11.21 -3.74
C ARG A 118 0.09 10.93 -5.24
N LYS A 119 0.33 9.69 -5.68
CA LYS A 119 0.10 9.29 -7.09
C LYS A 119 -1.37 9.46 -7.47
N MET A 120 -2.30 9.01 -6.63
CA MET A 120 -3.75 9.21 -6.82
C MET A 120 -4.11 10.70 -6.92
N VAL A 121 -3.67 11.52 -5.96
CA VAL A 121 -3.93 12.97 -5.92
C VAL A 121 -3.41 13.66 -7.17
N THR A 122 -2.20 13.32 -7.60
CA THR A 122 -1.56 13.93 -8.78
C THR A 122 -2.27 13.51 -10.06
N ARG A 123 -2.67 12.24 -10.18
CA ARG A 123 -3.39 11.70 -11.34
C ARG A 123 -4.76 12.33 -11.52
N LEU A 124 -5.49 12.52 -10.43
CA LEU A 124 -6.83 13.13 -10.44
C LEU A 124 -6.79 14.66 -10.45
N GLY A 125 -5.62 15.28 -10.35
CA GLY A 125 -5.50 16.74 -10.28
C GLY A 125 -6.06 17.35 -8.99
N LEU A 126 -6.20 16.56 -7.92
CA LEU A 126 -6.81 16.98 -6.64
C LEU A 126 -5.96 17.98 -5.86
N TYR A 127 -4.73 18.23 -6.29
CA TYR A 127 -3.89 19.29 -5.75
C TYR A 127 -4.46 20.69 -6.02
N ALA A 128 -5.32 20.85 -7.03
CA ALA A 128 -6.00 22.09 -7.34
C ALA A 128 -7.47 22.04 -6.88
N GLU A 129 -7.83 22.91 -5.93
CA GLU A 129 -9.22 23.11 -5.53
C GLU A 129 -9.86 24.26 -6.31
N TYR A 130 -11.03 24.02 -6.89
CA TYR A 130 -11.78 25.03 -7.64
C TYR A 130 -13.04 25.41 -6.90
N ARG A 131 -13.32 26.72 -6.74
CA ARG A 131 -14.55 27.24 -6.14
C ARG A 131 -15.13 28.38 -6.96
N ARG A 132 -16.45 28.50 -6.99
CA ARG A 132 -17.10 29.72 -7.50
C ARG A 132 -17.00 30.83 -6.44
N PRO A 133 -16.93 32.11 -6.84
CA PRO A 133 -16.96 33.22 -5.90
C PRO A 133 -18.18 33.12 -4.97
N LEU A 134 -17.97 33.33 -3.67
CA LEU A 134 -18.98 33.19 -2.61
C LEU A 134 -19.57 31.77 -2.40
N SER A 135 -19.07 30.75 -3.11
CA SER A 135 -19.49 29.36 -2.89
C SER A 135 -18.54 28.63 -1.96
N PHE A 136 -19.10 27.87 -1.01
CA PHE A 136 -18.33 26.98 -0.12
C PHE A 136 -18.14 25.57 -0.71
N ILE A 137 -18.68 25.30 -1.89
CA ILE A 137 -18.64 23.98 -2.55
C ILE A 137 -17.47 23.96 -3.54
N LYS A 138 -16.64 22.92 -3.48
CA LYS A 138 -15.55 22.72 -4.46
C LYS A 138 -16.12 22.02 -5.69
N LEU A 139 -15.71 22.46 -6.87
CA LEU A 139 -16.03 21.78 -8.12
C LEU A 139 -15.10 20.59 -8.32
N TYR A 140 -15.62 19.57 -9.00
CA TYR A 140 -14.85 18.43 -9.48
C TYR A 140 -15.43 17.96 -10.81
N GLY A 141 -14.61 17.90 -11.87
CA GLY A 141 -14.96 17.37 -13.19
C GLY A 141 -15.87 18.26 -14.05
N GLU A 142 -16.49 19.30 -13.48
CA GLU A 142 -17.29 20.30 -14.22
C GLU A 142 -16.62 21.68 -14.27
N GLU A 143 -15.33 21.75 -13.96
CA GLU A 143 -14.58 22.99 -13.98
C GLU A 143 -14.39 23.49 -15.42
N PRO A 144 -14.63 24.78 -15.70
CA PRO A 144 -14.42 25.32 -17.04
C PRO A 144 -12.93 25.56 -17.37
N VAL A 145 -12.04 25.58 -16.36
CA VAL A 145 -10.60 25.80 -16.51
C VAL A 145 -9.87 24.85 -15.57
N HIS A 146 -8.85 24.15 -16.07
CA HIS A 146 -7.94 23.32 -15.28
C HIS A 146 -6.58 23.99 -15.14
N VAL A 147 -5.97 23.80 -13.97
CA VAL A 147 -4.58 24.15 -13.70
C VAL A 147 -3.72 22.89 -13.80
N ILE A 148 -2.73 22.93 -14.68
CA ILE A 148 -1.75 21.88 -14.88
C ILE A 148 -0.42 22.41 -14.35
N CYS A 149 0.19 21.63 -13.46
CA CYS A 149 1.51 21.90 -12.91
C CYS A 149 2.47 20.79 -13.32
N ASP A 150 3.70 21.16 -13.69
CA ASP A 150 4.76 20.19 -13.93
C ASP A 150 5.18 19.50 -12.62
N SER A 151 5.72 18.27 -12.71
CA SER A 151 6.18 17.51 -11.52
C SER A 151 7.16 18.31 -10.66
N THR A 152 8.09 19.04 -11.29
CA THR A 152 9.07 19.88 -10.60
C THR A 152 8.43 21.01 -9.81
N THR A 153 7.35 21.59 -10.34
CA THR A 153 6.58 22.65 -9.67
C THR A 153 5.84 22.10 -8.46
N LEU A 154 5.21 20.93 -8.61
CA LEU A 154 4.48 20.25 -7.54
C LEU A 154 5.40 19.81 -6.39
N ASP A 155 6.59 19.28 -6.69
CA ASP A 155 7.53 18.81 -5.68
C ASP A 155 8.19 19.94 -4.89
N ALA A 156 8.40 21.10 -5.54
CA ALA A 156 8.99 22.28 -4.94
C ALA A 156 7.96 23.18 -4.22
N LEU A 157 6.67 22.81 -4.21
CA LEU A 157 5.63 23.62 -3.59
C LEU A 157 5.59 23.36 -2.08
N ASP A 158 6.00 24.36 -1.30
CA ASP A 158 6.05 24.26 0.17
C ASP A 158 4.80 24.82 0.86
N ASP A 159 4.10 25.77 0.24
CA ASP A 159 2.85 26.37 0.74
C ASP A 159 1.82 26.51 -0.39
N LYS A 160 0.56 26.70 -0.02
CA LYS A 160 -0.55 26.87 -0.96
C LYS A 160 -0.43 28.16 -1.77
N VAL A 161 -0.91 28.11 -3.02
CA VAL A 161 -0.99 29.28 -3.91
C VAL A 161 -2.44 29.53 -4.28
N GLU A 162 -2.90 30.75 -4.02
CA GLU A 162 -4.29 31.16 -4.28
C GLU A 162 -4.35 31.97 -5.58
N PHE A 163 -5.20 31.57 -6.52
CA PHE A 163 -5.45 32.27 -7.77
C PHE A 163 -6.91 32.70 -7.85
N ARG A 164 -7.15 33.96 -8.21
CA ARG A 164 -8.47 34.44 -8.62
C ARG A 164 -8.47 34.68 -10.12
N LEU A 165 -9.18 33.82 -10.84
CA LEU A 165 -9.30 33.86 -12.28
C LEU A 165 -10.59 34.56 -12.68
N THR A 166 -10.48 35.52 -13.58
CA THR A 166 -11.62 36.16 -14.26
C THR A 166 -11.33 36.12 -15.75
N ALA A 167 -12.11 35.36 -16.51
CA ALA A 167 -12.03 35.31 -17.96
C ALA A 167 -13.36 35.81 -18.54
N THR A 168 -13.28 36.81 -19.40
CA THR A 168 -14.42 37.43 -20.09
C THR A 168 -14.14 37.38 -21.59
N ASP A 169 -15.13 37.05 -22.42
CA ASP A 169 -14.93 36.88 -23.87
C ASP A 169 -14.49 38.18 -24.59
N ARG A 170 -14.51 39.33 -23.92
CA ARG A 170 -14.11 40.66 -24.44
C ARG A 170 -12.84 41.26 -23.82
N ASP A 171 -12.49 40.89 -22.57
CA ASP A 171 -11.42 41.53 -21.77
C ASP A 171 -10.22 40.59 -21.49
N GLY A 172 -10.13 39.46 -22.18
CA GLY A 172 -9.06 38.48 -21.97
C GLY A 172 -9.18 37.74 -20.62
N VAL A 173 -8.05 37.17 -20.18
CA VAL A 173 -7.93 36.39 -18.94
C VAL A 173 -7.10 37.16 -17.93
N THR A 174 -7.72 37.55 -16.81
CA THR A 174 -7.02 38.13 -15.65
C THR A 174 -6.83 37.08 -14.57
N ILE A 175 -5.59 36.89 -14.13
CA ILE A 175 -5.24 35.97 -13.03
C ILE A 175 -4.56 36.77 -11.93
N LYS A 176 -5.20 36.85 -10.77
CA LYS A 176 -4.59 37.42 -9.55
C LYS A 176 -4.05 36.28 -8.70
N ALA A 177 -2.73 36.17 -8.60
CA ALA A 177 -2.06 35.18 -7.78
C ALA A 177 -1.71 35.76 -6.42
N LYS A 178 -1.76 34.93 -5.38
CA LYS A 178 -1.27 35.21 -4.05
C LYS A 178 -0.45 34.02 -3.57
N ALA A 179 0.86 34.25 -3.39
CA ALA A 179 1.83 33.29 -2.89
C ALA A 179 2.67 33.99 -1.81
N ASP A 180 2.97 33.32 -0.69
CA ASP A 180 3.79 33.84 0.42
C ASP A 180 3.39 35.25 0.89
N GLY A 181 2.09 35.54 0.90
CA GLY A 181 1.54 36.83 1.27
C GLY A 181 1.67 37.95 0.23
N LYS A 182 2.44 37.76 -0.85
CA LYS A 182 2.56 38.71 -1.97
C LYS A 182 1.44 38.48 -3.00
N LYS A 183 0.97 39.56 -3.61
CA LYS A 183 -0.07 39.53 -4.65
C LYS A 183 0.49 40.00 -5.97
N GLU A 184 0.30 39.23 -7.03
CA GLU A 184 0.70 39.55 -8.39
C GLU A 184 -0.50 39.39 -9.33
N THR A 185 -0.60 40.25 -10.35
CA THR A 185 -1.70 40.20 -11.32
C THR A 185 -1.14 40.03 -12.72
N PHE A 186 -1.67 39.05 -13.44
CA PHE A 186 -1.29 38.71 -14.80
C PHE A 186 -2.49 38.92 -15.73
N HIS A 187 -2.25 39.47 -16.91
CA HIS A 187 -3.21 39.59 -17.99
C HIS A 187 -2.74 38.78 -19.19
N PHE A 188 -3.66 38.04 -19.81
CA PHE A 188 -3.43 37.26 -21.00
C PHE A 188 -4.56 37.47 -22.00
N ASP A 189 -4.25 37.38 -23.29
CA ASP A 189 -5.26 37.56 -24.35
C ASP A 189 -6.20 36.35 -24.49
N GLY A 190 -5.79 35.18 -24.00
CA GLY A 190 -6.58 33.95 -24.08
C GLY A 190 -5.94 32.76 -23.35
N PHE A 191 -6.58 31.60 -23.43
CA PHE A 191 -6.03 30.33 -22.96
C PHE A 191 -5.24 29.63 -24.08
N PRO A 192 -4.15 28.90 -23.78
CA PRO A 192 -3.61 28.63 -22.44
C PRO A 192 -2.88 29.85 -21.85
N ALA A 193 -3.07 30.08 -20.56
CA ALA A 193 -2.39 31.14 -19.82
C ALA A 193 -1.31 30.52 -18.91
N GLU A 194 -0.07 30.97 -19.02
CA GLU A 194 1.06 30.45 -18.22
C GLU A 194 1.52 31.51 -17.22
N VAL A 195 1.37 31.20 -15.93
CA VAL A 195 1.80 32.06 -14.84
C VAL A 195 3.08 31.50 -14.25
N ARG A 196 4.15 32.31 -14.23
CA ARG A 196 5.42 31.97 -13.59
C ARG A 196 5.58 32.76 -12.29
N LEU A 197 5.66 32.05 -11.18
CA LEU A 197 5.81 32.64 -9.83
C LEU A 197 7.00 31.98 -9.13
N HIS A 198 8.01 32.77 -8.77
CA HIS A 198 9.19 32.29 -8.02
C HIS A 198 9.84 31.00 -8.60
N GLY A 199 9.95 30.92 -9.93
CA GLY A 199 10.52 29.74 -10.62
C GLY A 199 9.58 28.54 -10.77
N LYS A 200 8.31 28.67 -10.38
CA LYS A 200 7.25 27.67 -10.54
C LYS A 200 6.33 28.06 -11.69
N THR A 201 5.85 27.07 -12.44
CA THR A 201 5.02 27.30 -13.64
C THR A 201 3.64 26.71 -13.45
N PHE A 202 2.61 27.55 -13.61
CA PHE A 202 1.20 27.17 -13.52
C PHE A 202 0.54 27.42 -14.88
N ARG A 203 0.13 26.36 -15.57
CA ARG A 203 -0.57 26.46 -16.86
C ARG A 203 -2.07 26.32 -16.66
N PHE A 204 -2.82 27.31 -17.12
CA PHE A 204 -4.27 27.32 -17.09
C PHE A 204 -4.81 26.98 -18.48
N GLU A 205 -5.63 25.95 -18.58
CA GLU A 205 -6.23 25.49 -19.83
C GLU A 205 -7.76 25.46 -19.73
N ARG A 206 -8.45 25.95 -20.77
CA ARG A 206 -9.92 25.95 -20.82
C ARG A 206 -10.41 24.59 -21.31
N VAL A 207 -11.32 23.98 -20.56
CA VAL A 207 -11.97 22.73 -20.96
C VAL A 207 -13.01 23.05 -22.03
N LYS A 208 -12.93 22.39 -23.20
CA LYS A 208 -13.76 22.69 -24.39
C LYS A 208 -15.27 22.70 -24.07
N GLN A 209 -15.99 23.68 -24.64
CA GLN A 209 -17.46 23.85 -24.73
C GLN A 209 -18.26 24.46 -23.54
N ARG A 210 -17.75 25.49 -22.85
CA ARG A 210 -18.64 26.45 -22.17
C ARG A 210 -18.29 27.87 -22.58
N ALA A 211 -19.11 28.48 -23.44
CA ALA A 211 -19.08 29.91 -23.73
C ALA A 211 -19.59 30.71 -22.52
N GLY A 212 -19.00 31.88 -22.27
CA GLY A 212 -19.41 32.77 -21.19
C GLY A 212 -18.31 33.09 -20.18
N ASP A 213 -18.60 34.10 -19.37
CA ASP A 213 -17.71 34.65 -18.35
C ASP A 213 -17.44 33.64 -17.24
N VAL A 214 -16.17 33.43 -16.94
CA VAL A 214 -15.71 32.49 -15.91
C VAL A 214 -15.08 33.28 -14.78
N LYS A 215 -15.63 33.11 -13.57
CA LYS A 215 -15.00 33.57 -12.33
C LYS A 215 -14.76 32.37 -11.43
N LEU A 216 -13.51 32.14 -11.07
CA LEU A 216 -13.09 31.02 -10.24
C LEU A 216 -12.05 31.49 -9.21
N ASP A 217 -12.22 31.03 -7.98
CA ASP A 217 -11.16 31.03 -6.98
C ASP A 217 -10.54 29.63 -7.00
N ILE A 218 -9.25 29.56 -7.32
CA ILE A 218 -8.47 28.32 -7.44
C ILE A 218 -7.41 28.33 -6.35
N THR A 219 -7.24 27.22 -5.63
CA THR A 219 -6.17 27.08 -4.64
C THR A 219 -5.38 25.82 -4.93
N VAL A 220 -4.08 25.99 -5.20
CA VAL A 220 -3.17 24.89 -5.46
C VAL A 220 -2.43 24.57 -4.16
N TYR A 221 -2.52 23.32 -3.72
CA TYR A 221 -1.86 22.80 -2.52
C TYR A 221 -0.69 21.90 -2.89
N PRO A 222 0.34 21.80 -2.02
CA PRO A 222 1.34 20.74 -2.14
C PRO A 222 0.67 19.36 -2.16
N PRO A 223 0.96 18.49 -3.16
CA PRO A 223 0.34 17.16 -3.23
C PRO A 223 0.58 16.31 -1.99
N ARG A 224 1.69 16.53 -1.28
CA ARG A 224 2.02 15.83 -0.03
C ARG A 224 0.96 16.07 1.05
N TRP A 225 0.51 17.31 1.24
CA TRP A 225 -0.52 17.65 2.23
C TRP A 225 -1.89 17.09 1.87
N VAL A 226 -2.24 17.13 0.59
CA VAL A 226 -3.50 16.56 0.11
C VAL A 226 -3.49 15.04 0.25
N ALA A 227 -2.34 14.39 0.01
CA ALA A 227 -2.16 12.95 0.20
C ALA A 227 -2.22 12.54 1.67
N GLU A 228 -1.56 13.29 2.57
CA GLU A 228 -1.63 13.07 4.02
C GLU A 228 -3.06 13.19 4.53
N LYS A 229 -3.74 14.27 4.15
CA LYS A 229 -5.15 14.44 4.46
C LYS A 229 -6.03 13.32 3.91
N ALA A 230 -5.79 12.87 2.69
CA ALA A 230 -6.54 11.75 2.11
C ALA A 230 -6.29 10.45 2.87
N ALA A 231 -5.05 10.20 3.32
CA ALA A 231 -4.72 9.03 4.13
C ALA A 231 -5.45 9.04 5.49
N ASP A 232 -5.62 10.22 6.10
CA ASP A 232 -6.37 10.39 7.35
C ASP A 232 -7.89 10.32 7.15
N ASP A 233 -8.41 10.89 6.07
CA ASP A 233 -9.85 10.93 5.74
C ASP A 233 -10.36 9.55 5.25
N PHE A 234 -9.47 8.70 4.74
CA PHE A 234 -9.81 7.38 4.21
C PHE A 234 -9.82 6.34 5.33
N LEU A 235 -10.94 5.64 5.44
CA LEU A 235 -11.07 4.51 6.34
C LEU A 235 -10.82 3.22 5.55
N ILE A 236 -9.64 2.63 5.76
CA ILE A 236 -9.20 1.38 5.13
C ILE A 236 -9.04 0.34 6.23
N GLU A 237 -9.92 -0.66 6.26
CA GLU A 237 -10.01 -1.65 7.34
C GLU A 237 -10.22 -3.06 6.80
N ASP A 238 -9.93 -4.06 7.61
CA ASP A 238 -10.25 -5.45 7.31
C ASP A 238 -11.77 -5.66 7.40
N TYR A 239 -12.36 -6.30 6.39
CA TYR A 239 -13.80 -6.61 6.42
C TYR A 239 -14.12 -7.67 7.48
N SER A 240 -13.26 -8.68 7.62
CA SER A 240 -13.32 -9.64 8.72
C SER A 240 -11.97 -10.32 8.93
N LYS A 241 -11.64 -10.66 10.18
CA LYS A 241 -10.39 -11.35 10.55
C LYS A 241 -10.15 -12.71 9.88
N SER A 242 -11.20 -13.28 9.28
CA SER A 242 -11.19 -14.57 8.58
C SER A 242 -11.21 -14.45 7.05
N ALA A 243 -11.33 -13.24 6.50
CA ALA A 243 -11.42 -13.02 5.06
C ALA A 243 -10.29 -12.09 4.59
N ASN A 244 -9.67 -12.42 3.46
CA ASN A 244 -8.67 -11.58 2.81
C ASN A 244 -9.32 -10.40 2.05
N ILE A 245 -10.30 -9.73 2.66
CA ILE A 245 -11.07 -8.64 2.07
C ILE A 245 -10.78 -7.35 2.83
N ILE A 246 -10.42 -6.31 2.07
CA ILE A 246 -10.22 -4.95 2.58
C ILE A 246 -11.41 -4.10 2.13
N GLU A 247 -12.00 -3.38 3.07
CA GLU A 247 -13.02 -2.38 2.80
C GLU A 247 -12.36 -0.99 2.82
N LEU A 248 -12.51 -0.25 1.72
CA LEU A 248 -12.07 1.13 1.61
C LEU A 248 -13.30 2.02 1.62
N SER A 249 -13.30 3.04 2.46
CA SER A 249 -14.38 4.02 2.50
C SER A 249 -13.90 5.45 2.68
N CYS A 250 -14.65 6.39 2.12
CA CYS A 250 -14.42 7.81 2.30
C CYS A 250 -15.75 8.57 2.30
N THR A 251 -15.76 9.78 2.86
CA THR A 251 -16.96 10.62 2.88
C THR A 251 -16.74 11.90 2.08
N ASP A 252 -17.68 12.20 1.20
CA ASP A 252 -17.63 13.41 0.37
C ASP A 252 -19.03 13.88 -0.01
N TYR A 253 -19.22 15.19 -0.19
CA TYR A 253 -20.43 15.73 -0.80
C TYR A 253 -20.47 15.49 -2.32
N GLU A 254 -19.30 15.42 -2.97
CA GLU A 254 -19.21 15.14 -4.40
C GLU A 254 -18.99 13.66 -4.65
N ARG A 255 -20.03 12.99 -5.18
CA ARG A 255 -20.06 11.54 -5.33
C ARG A 255 -19.04 11.05 -6.36
N ARG A 256 -18.83 11.82 -7.43
CA ARG A 256 -17.90 11.42 -8.50
C ARG A 256 -16.46 11.43 -8.01
N ARG A 257 -16.06 12.50 -7.31
CA ARG A 257 -14.71 12.65 -6.76
C ARG A 257 -14.32 11.47 -5.88
N ALA A 258 -15.14 11.16 -4.88
CA ALA A 258 -14.87 10.05 -3.97
C ALA A 258 -14.82 8.69 -4.66
N LYS A 259 -15.70 8.44 -5.65
CA LYS A 259 -15.65 7.21 -6.46
C LYS A 259 -14.34 7.10 -7.24
N ASP A 260 -13.96 8.18 -7.91
CA ASP A 260 -12.74 8.20 -8.73
C ASP A 260 -11.49 8.04 -7.85
N MET A 261 -11.47 8.66 -6.67
CA MET A 261 -10.38 8.49 -5.71
C MET A 261 -10.18 7.03 -5.31
N LEU A 262 -11.25 6.33 -4.86
CA LEU A 262 -11.13 4.93 -4.46
C LEU A 262 -10.72 4.02 -5.63
N ASN A 263 -11.31 4.21 -6.82
CA ASN A 263 -10.98 3.39 -7.99
C ASN A 263 -9.52 3.62 -8.44
N VAL A 264 -9.09 4.88 -8.55
CA VAL A 264 -7.71 5.20 -8.96
C VAL A 264 -6.69 4.74 -7.93
N LEU A 265 -7.03 4.78 -6.64
CA LEU A 265 -6.16 4.22 -5.59
C LEU A 265 -5.95 2.71 -5.78
N ILE A 266 -7.03 1.96 -6.01
CA ILE A 266 -6.98 0.51 -6.26
C ILE A 266 -6.21 0.20 -7.56
N ASP A 267 -6.41 0.99 -8.61
CA ASP A 267 -5.70 0.83 -9.88
C ASP A 267 -4.19 1.01 -9.70
N TYR A 268 -3.75 2.06 -8.99
CA TYR A 268 -2.33 2.27 -8.72
C TYR A 268 -1.74 1.20 -7.82
N TYR A 269 -2.49 0.70 -6.83
CA TYR A 269 -2.06 -0.40 -5.98
C TYR A 269 -1.77 -1.66 -6.82
N ASN A 270 -2.70 -2.02 -7.71
CA ASN A 270 -2.52 -3.17 -8.61
C ASN A 270 -1.37 -2.96 -9.59
N GLN A 271 -1.21 -1.74 -10.11
CA GLN A 271 -0.10 -1.41 -11.00
C GLN A 271 1.25 -1.53 -10.30
N GLU A 272 1.38 -1.01 -9.09
CA GLU A 272 2.62 -1.06 -8.31
C GLU A 272 2.99 -2.49 -7.91
N ALA A 273 1.99 -3.30 -7.52
CA ALA A 273 2.19 -4.72 -7.28
C ALA A 273 2.67 -5.47 -8.54
N TYR A 274 2.10 -5.14 -9.71
CA TYR A 274 2.53 -5.72 -10.99
C TYR A 274 3.94 -5.30 -11.38
N ASP A 275 4.25 -4.00 -11.29
CA ASP A 275 5.57 -3.46 -11.65
C ASP A 275 6.66 -4.05 -10.75
N TYR A 276 6.38 -4.22 -9.46
CA TYR A 276 7.26 -4.89 -8.52
C TYR A 276 7.53 -6.35 -8.90
N LYS A 277 6.46 -7.14 -9.16
CA LYS A 277 6.56 -8.53 -9.59
C LYS A 277 7.37 -8.65 -10.89
N LYS A 278 7.11 -7.75 -11.85
CA LYS A 278 7.82 -7.69 -13.11
C LYS A 278 9.32 -7.48 -12.93
N ALA A 279 9.71 -6.48 -12.12
CA ALA A 279 11.12 -6.20 -11.86
C ALA A 279 11.86 -7.41 -11.28
N GLN A 280 11.23 -8.17 -10.37
CA GLN A 280 11.81 -9.38 -9.80
C GLN A 280 11.94 -10.53 -10.80
N SER A 281 10.91 -10.75 -11.60
CA SER A 281 10.93 -11.79 -12.63
C SER A 281 11.92 -11.46 -13.75
N ASP A 282 12.08 -10.19 -14.15
CA ASP A 282 13.07 -9.76 -15.14
C ASP A 282 14.50 -10.09 -14.67
N VAL A 283 14.80 -9.87 -13.39
CA VAL A 283 16.09 -10.29 -12.80
C VAL A 283 16.29 -11.80 -12.90
N SER A 284 15.24 -12.59 -12.62
CA SER A 284 15.29 -14.05 -12.69
C SER A 284 15.45 -14.56 -14.12
N LEU A 285 14.73 -13.97 -15.09
CA LEU A 285 14.81 -14.31 -16.50
C LEU A 285 16.20 -13.99 -17.09
N ASN A 286 16.78 -12.85 -16.74
CA ASN A 286 18.13 -12.50 -17.19
C ASN A 286 19.17 -13.51 -16.69
N PHE A 287 19.08 -13.89 -15.41
CA PHE A 287 19.94 -14.94 -14.86
C PHE A 287 19.78 -16.28 -15.59
N LEU A 288 18.54 -16.70 -15.86
CA LEU A 288 18.28 -17.94 -16.60
C LEU A 288 18.80 -17.86 -18.04
N ASN A 289 18.63 -16.74 -18.73
CA ASN A 289 19.08 -16.56 -20.12
C ASN A 289 20.61 -16.63 -20.22
N GLU A 290 21.33 -15.93 -19.34
CA GLU A 290 22.80 -16.01 -19.27
C GLU A 290 23.25 -17.46 -19.05
N ARG A 291 22.55 -18.18 -18.16
CA ARG A 291 22.92 -19.55 -17.85
C ARG A 291 22.59 -20.54 -18.97
N ILE A 292 21.45 -20.37 -19.65
CA ILE A 292 21.08 -21.16 -20.83
C ILE A 292 22.14 -21.01 -21.92
N ALA A 293 22.59 -19.78 -22.20
CA ALA A 293 23.64 -19.54 -23.19
C ALA A 293 24.96 -20.24 -22.82
N HIS A 294 25.35 -20.20 -21.54
CA HIS A 294 26.53 -20.90 -21.06
C HIS A 294 26.43 -22.43 -21.20
N VAL A 295 25.30 -23.02 -20.82
CA VAL A 295 25.06 -24.47 -20.92
C VAL A 295 25.03 -24.90 -22.40
N MET A 296 24.51 -24.06 -23.30
CA MET A 296 24.56 -24.32 -24.74
C MET A 296 26.00 -24.35 -25.29
N ASP A 297 26.86 -23.41 -24.89
CA ASP A 297 28.26 -23.42 -25.32
C ASP A 297 29.02 -24.65 -24.77
N GLU A 298 28.78 -25.02 -23.51
CA GLU A 298 29.32 -26.26 -22.93
C GLU A 298 28.84 -27.49 -23.70
N LEU A 299 27.56 -27.55 -24.08
CA LEU A 299 27.00 -28.67 -24.84
C LEU A 299 27.65 -28.76 -26.23
N GLU A 300 27.80 -27.63 -26.94
CA GLU A 300 28.45 -27.59 -28.25
C GLU A 300 29.93 -28.01 -28.16
N ASN A 301 30.63 -27.61 -27.10
CA ASN A 301 31.99 -28.05 -26.82
C ASN A 301 32.07 -29.58 -26.62
N VAL A 302 31.16 -30.15 -25.83
CA VAL A 302 31.09 -31.61 -25.62
C VAL A 302 30.76 -32.34 -26.91
N GLU A 303 29.82 -31.84 -27.71
CA GLU A 303 29.46 -32.44 -29.01
C GLU A 303 30.63 -32.44 -30.00
N ARG A 304 31.39 -31.34 -30.10
CA ARG A 304 32.62 -31.28 -30.90
C ARG A 304 33.67 -32.27 -30.41
N ASN A 305 33.81 -32.44 -29.09
CA ASN A 305 34.74 -33.41 -28.52
C ASN A 305 34.32 -34.84 -28.85
N ILE A 306 33.03 -35.15 -28.80
CA ILE A 306 32.48 -36.45 -29.21
C ILE A 306 32.77 -36.71 -30.69
N GLU A 307 32.50 -35.74 -31.57
CA GLU A 307 32.72 -35.88 -33.01
C GLU A 307 34.19 -36.15 -33.34
N ARG A 308 35.11 -35.32 -32.82
CA ARG A 308 36.56 -35.51 -33.01
C ARG A 308 37.03 -36.86 -32.48
N TYR A 309 36.51 -37.28 -31.34
CA TYR A 309 36.87 -38.54 -30.73
C TYR A 309 36.37 -39.75 -31.54
N LYS A 310 35.14 -39.68 -32.06
CA LYS A 310 34.58 -40.70 -32.97
C LYS A 310 35.38 -40.79 -34.27
N ALA A 311 35.72 -39.66 -34.88
CA ALA A 311 36.47 -39.60 -36.12
C ALA A 311 37.90 -40.16 -35.96
N ALA A 312 38.60 -39.79 -34.88
CA ALA A 312 39.95 -40.26 -34.61
C ALA A 312 40.03 -41.77 -34.32
N ASN A 313 39.02 -42.33 -33.64
CA ASN A 313 39.01 -43.72 -33.21
C ASN A 313 38.14 -44.64 -34.09
N LYS A 314 37.56 -44.12 -35.18
CA LYS A 314 36.66 -44.85 -36.11
C LYS A 314 35.52 -45.58 -35.40
N ILE A 315 34.93 -44.93 -34.39
CA ILE A 315 33.82 -45.50 -33.62
C ILE A 315 32.53 -45.26 -34.41
N THR A 316 32.01 -46.30 -35.05
CA THR A 316 30.74 -46.31 -35.77
C THR A 316 29.74 -47.15 -34.99
N ASP A 317 28.95 -46.48 -34.16
CA ASP A 317 27.98 -47.02 -33.19
C ASP A 317 28.51 -48.06 -32.19
N VAL A 318 28.71 -47.59 -30.95
CA VAL A 318 28.90 -48.48 -29.79
C VAL A 318 27.53 -48.95 -29.36
N GLU A 319 27.07 -50.06 -29.94
CA GLU A 319 25.94 -50.81 -29.41
C GLU A 319 26.44 -51.56 -28.16
N TYR A 320 25.90 -51.22 -26.98
CA TYR A 320 26.30 -51.84 -25.71
C TYR A 320 25.89 -53.34 -25.70
N ASP A 321 26.81 -54.23 -26.04
CA ASP A 321 26.54 -55.67 -26.20
C ASP A 321 26.57 -56.44 -24.86
N ILE A 322 25.98 -55.89 -23.78
CA ILE A 322 26.02 -56.50 -22.43
C ILE A 322 24.68 -56.34 -21.71
N GLN A 323 23.66 -57.10 -22.15
CA GLN A 323 22.27 -57.04 -21.65
C GLN A 323 22.12 -57.14 -20.12
N TYR A 324 22.96 -57.94 -19.43
CA TYR A 324 22.82 -58.15 -17.97
C TYR A 324 23.30 -56.96 -17.12
N TYR A 325 24.37 -56.28 -17.54
CA TYR A 325 24.88 -55.08 -16.84
C TYR A 325 24.28 -53.78 -17.38
N ALA A 326 23.65 -53.82 -18.57
CA ALA A 326 23.04 -52.65 -19.20
C ALA A 326 21.96 -51.99 -18.33
N GLU A 327 21.12 -52.77 -17.66
CA GLU A 327 20.03 -52.23 -16.84
C GLU A 327 20.54 -51.58 -15.55
N TYR A 328 21.46 -52.24 -14.83
CA TYR A 328 22.10 -51.67 -13.64
C TYR A 328 22.98 -50.46 -13.98
N MET A 329 23.68 -50.50 -15.13
CA MET A 329 24.43 -49.35 -15.66
C MET A 329 23.51 -48.19 -16.04
N ARG A 330 22.32 -48.48 -16.61
CA ARG A 330 21.33 -47.46 -16.95
C ARG A 330 20.76 -46.77 -15.72
N ASP A 331 20.42 -47.53 -14.67
CA ASP A 331 19.98 -46.97 -13.38
C ASP A 331 21.08 -46.11 -12.74
N LEU A 332 22.30 -46.64 -12.66
CA LEU A 332 23.44 -45.92 -12.10
C LEU A 332 23.76 -44.64 -12.87
N LYS A 333 23.74 -44.68 -14.21
CA LYS A 333 23.89 -43.50 -15.06
C LYS A 333 22.77 -42.48 -14.81
N GLY A 334 21.52 -42.91 -14.72
CA GLY A 334 20.39 -42.03 -14.40
C GLY A 334 20.61 -41.29 -13.08
N ARG A 335 21.03 -42.00 -12.03
CA ARG A 335 21.33 -41.42 -10.71
C ARG A 335 22.54 -40.47 -10.74
N MET A 336 23.57 -40.78 -11.53
CA MET A 336 24.70 -39.86 -11.75
C MET A 336 24.26 -38.60 -12.47
N ILE A 337 23.46 -38.73 -13.53
CA ILE A 337 22.94 -37.58 -14.29
C ILE A 337 22.12 -36.67 -13.38
N GLU A 338 21.25 -37.23 -12.54
CA GLU A 338 20.46 -36.48 -11.57
C GLU A 338 21.37 -35.76 -10.55
N ALA A 339 22.32 -36.47 -9.95
CA ALA A 339 23.24 -35.90 -8.97
C ALA A 339 24.12 -34.79 -9.58
N GLU A 340 24.62 -34.96 -10.81
CA GLU A 340 25.42 -33.95 -11.50
C GLU A 340 24.59 -32.75 -11.95
N THR A 341 23.36 -32.98 -12.38
CA THR A 341 22.39 -31.92 -12.69
C THR A 341 22.14 -31.05 -11.46
N GLN A 342 21.87 -31.68 -10.30
CA GLN A 342 21.70 -30.97 -9.03
C GLN A 342 22.98 -30.26 -8.58
N ALA A 343 24.16 -30.89 -8.76
CA ALA A 343 25.45 -30.26 -8.46
C ALA A 343 25.69 -28.99 -9.29
N ASN A 344 25.37 -29.05 -10.59
CA ASN A 344 25.47 -27.92 -11.49
C ASN A 344 24.52 -26.79 -11.08
N MET A 345 23.29 -27.10 -10.66
CA MET A 345 22.36 -26.10 -10.12
C MET A 345 22.90 -25.44 -8.84
N ILE A 346 23.44 -26.23 -7.90
CA ILE A 346 24.05 -25.72 -6.67
C ILE A 346 25.21 -24.77 -7.01
N ALA A 347 26.05 -25.13 -7.99
CA ALA A 347 27.16 -24.28 -8.43
C ALA A 347 26.67 -22.95 -9.05
N MET A 348 25.56 -22.97 -9.79
CA MET A 348 24.92 -21.75 -10.31
C MET A 348 24.46 -20.83 -9.17
N MET A 349 23.84 -21.41 -8.15
CA MET A 349 23.38 -20.68 -6.98
C MET A 349 24.56 -20.10 -6.19
N ASP A 350 25.63 -20.86 -6.01
CA ASP A 350 26.87 -20.39 -5.37
C ASP A 350 27.45 -19.17 -6.10
N ALA A 351 27.56 -19.24 -7.42
CA ALA A 351 28.04 -18.12 -8.24
C ALA A 351 27.13 -16.89 -8.15
N PHE A 352 25.81 -17.08 -8.15
CA PHE A 352 24.84 -16.00 -8.01
C PHE A 352 24.97 -15.28 -6.67
N VAL A 353 25.01 -16.05 -5.57
CA VAL A 353 25.05 -15.48 -4.21
C VAL A 353 26.41 -14.84 -3.93
N LYS A 354 27.53 -15.37 -4.45
CA LYS A 354 28.88 -14.80 -4.23
C LYS A 354 29.09 -13.46 -4.94
N ASN A 355 28.38 -13.20 -6.02
CA ASN A 355 28.48 -11.94 -6.75
C ASN A 355 28.03 -10.75 -5.87
N PRO A 356 28.90 -9.75 -5.60
CA PRO A 356 28.54 -8.58 -4.80
C PRO A 356 27.35 -7.78 -5.38
N ALA A 357 27.19 -7.78 -6.70
CA ALA A 357 26.09 -7.09 -7.39
C ALA A 357 24.71 -7.72 -7.12
N ASN A 358 24.67 -8.94 -6.60
CA ASN A 358 23.44 -9.67 -6.29
C ASN A 358 23.12 -9.70 -4.78
N ARG A 359 23.84 -8.93 -3.97
CA ARG A 359 23.72 -8.94 -2.49
C ARG A 359 22.31 -8.67 -1.96
N TYR A 360 21.47 -7.95 -2.70
CA TYR A 360 20.09 -7.64 -2.33
C TYR A 360 19.09 -8.04 -3.40
N LYS A 361 19.45 -9.04 -4.22
CA LYS A 361 18.55 -9.62 -5.22
C LYS A 361 18.05 -10.96 -4.74
N LEU A 362 16.80 -11.29 -5.09
CA LEU A 362 16.23 -12.60 -4.78
C LEU A 362 17.07 -13.70 -5.42
N VAL A 363 17.34 -14.74 -4.65
CA VAL A 363 18.05 -15.93 -5.12
C VAL A 363 17.04 -16.86 -5.77
N PRO A 364 17.18 -17.19 -7.06
CA PRO A 364 16.31 -18.15 -7.72
C PRO A 364 16.44 -19.54 -7.08
N SER A 365 15.29 -20.16 -6.76
CA SER A 365 15.25 -21.57 -6.38
C SER A 365 15.36 -22.43 -7.64
N LEU A 366 16.49 -23.13 -7.80
CA LEU A 366 16.74 -24.03 -8.92
C LEU A 366 16.67 -25.51 -8.53
N LEU A 367 16.47 -25.84 -7.24
CA LEU A 367 16.48 -27.23 -6.79
C LEU A 367 15.16 -27.92 -7.13
N THR A 368 15.25 -29.02 -7.87
CA THR A 368 14.09 -29.80 -8.34
C THR A 368 13.36 -30.59 -7.24
N SER A 369 13.98 -30.74 -6.06
CA SER A 369 13.44 -31.54 -4.95
C SER A 369 12.54 -30.77 -3.99
N GLY A 370 12.17 -29.53 -4.29
CA GLY A 370 11.34 -28.69 -3.40
C GLY A 370 12.02 -28.30 -2.06
N ALA A 371 13.20 -28.84 -1.77
CA ALA A 371 13.95 -28.58 -0.53
C ALA A 371 14.43 -27.12 -0.39
N ALA A 372 14.65 -26.43 -1.52
CA ALA A 372 14.94 -24.99 -1.51
C ALA A 372 13.69 -24.12 -1.26
N GLU A 373 12.50 -24.62 -1.61
CA GLU A 373 11.22 -23.90 -1.46
C GLU A 373 10.46 -24.32 -0.19
N THR A 374 10.99 -25.26 0.58
CA THR A 374 10.42 -25.67 1.87
C THR A 374 10.49 -24.51 2.85
N GLU A 375 9.37 -24.19 3.49
CA GLU A 375 9.31 -23.18 4.56
C GLU A 375 10.41 -23.47 5.61
N GLY A 376 11.30 -22.50 5.83
CA GLY A 376 12.45 -22.63 6.74
C GLY A 376 13.80 -22.92 6.08
N SER A 377 13.88 -23.11 4.75
CA SER A 377 15.17 -23.19 4.06
C SER A 377 15.94 -21.86 4.21
N ALA A 378 17.28 -21.91 4.20
CA ALA A 378 18.09 -20.70 4.33
C ALA A 378 17.81 -19.69 3.20
N ILE A 379 17.55 -20.18 1.99
CA ILE A 379 17.22 -19.37 0.82
C ILE A 379 15.83 -18.76 0.96
N TYR A 380 14.85 -19.53 1.42
CA TYR A 380 13.50 -19.04 1.69
C TYR A 380 13.52 -17.89 2.70
N LEU A 381 14.18 -18.09 3.85
CA LEU A 381 14.27 -17.09 4.91
C LEU A 381 15.00 -15.82 4.44
N TYR A 382 16.07 -15.98 3.66
CA TYR A 382 16.79 -14.86 3.06
C TYR A 382 15.94 -14.07 2.07
N ASN A 383 15.26 -14.76 1.14
CA ASN A 383 14.36 -14.13 0.18
C ASN A 383 13.20 -13.42 0.88
N GLN A 384 12.62 -14.04 1.92
CA GLN A 384 11.57 -13.41 2.73
C GLN A 384 12.07 -12.13 3.42
N ALA A 385 13.23 -12.18 4.08
CA ALA A 385 13.80 -11.01 4.74
C ALA A 385 14.16 -9.89 3.74
N LEU A 386 14.57 -10.24 2.51
CA LEU A 386 14.77 -9.26 1.43
C LEU A 386 13.46 -8.57 1.06
N LEU A 387 12.37 -9.32 0.90
CA LEU A 387 11.05 -8.75 0.59
C LEU A 387 10.58 -7.81 1.71
N GLU A 388 10.78 -8.18 2.98
CA GLU A 388 10.44 -7.35 4.13
C GLU A 388 11.27 -6.06 4.18
N ARG A 389 12.58 -6.15 3.90
CA ARG A 389 13.46 -4.98 3.78
C ARG A 389 12.98 -4.04 2.68
N GLU A 390 12.65 -4.58 1.52
CA GLU A 390 12.23 -3.77 0.37
C GLU A 390 10.89 -3.06 0.65
N LYS A 391 9.94 -3.76 1.27
CA LYS A 391 8.70 -3.15 1.79
C LYS A 391 9.00 -2.00 2.76
N ALA A 392 9.93 -2.19 3.69
CA ALA A 392 10.30 -1.16 4.66
C ALA A 392 10.93 0.08 4.00
N ILE A 393 11.75 -0.09 2.95
CA ILE A 393 12.32 1.01 2.16
C ILE A 393 11.27 1.70 1.30
N HIS A 394 10.29 0.96 0.80
CA HIS A 394 9.21 1.58 0.04
C HIS A 394 8.31 2.46 0.93
N ASN A 395 8.10 2.03 2.17
CA ASN A 395 7.25 2.73 3.14
C ASN A 395 8.00 3.78 3.96
N SER A 396 9.33 3.81 3.93
CA SER A 396 10.15 4.74 4.71
C SER A 396 11.53 4.96 4.09
N ASN A 397 12.21 6.06 4.41
CA ASN A 397 13.55 6.30 3.87
C ASN A 397 14.57 5.25 4.38
N GLU A 398 15.62 5.00 3.59
CA GLU A 398 16.70 4.04 3.92
C GLU A 398 17.38 4.29 5.29
N GLN A 399 17.27 5.51 5.81
CA GLN A 399 17.85 5.94 7.10
C GLN A 399 17.01 5.51 8.32
N ASN A 400 15.86 4.86 8.11
CA ASN A 400 15.02 4.38 9.19
C ASN A 400 15.75 3.27 9.99
N PRO A 401 15.84 3.35 11.34
CA PRO A 401 16.44 2.31 12.18
C PRO A 401 15.88 0.90 11.93
N MET A 402 14.61 0.78 11.53
CA MET A 402 13.99 -0.50 11.15
C MET A 402 14.60 -1.09 9.87
N VAL A 403 14.88 -0.25 8.87
CA VAL A 403 15.55 -0.67 7.64
C VAL A 403 16.99 -1.09 7.93
N ALA A 404 17.67 -0.40 8.86
CA ALA A 404 19.01 -0.77 9.29
C ALA A 404 19.05 -2.14 10.00
N SER A 405 18.06 -2.43 10.87
CA SER A 405 17.95 -3.75 11.50
C SER A 405 17.65 -4.85 10.48
N LEU A 406 16.73 -4.61 9.54
CA LEU A 406 16.40 -5.57 8.47
C LEU A 406 17.61 -5.81 7.55
N THR A 407 18.37 -4.77 7.23
CA THR A 407 19.60 -4.91 6.43
C THR A 407 20.62 -5.79 7.14
N THR A 408 20.81 -5.62 8.44
CA THR A 408 21.71 -6.46 9.24
C THR A 408 21.22 -7.91 9.29
N GLN A 409 19.90 -8.12 9.39
CA GLN A 409 19.29 -9.45 9.36
C GLN A 409 19.50 -10.14 8.00
N VAL A 410 19.25 -9.44 6.90
CA VAL A 410 19.48 -9.91 5.53
C VAL A 410 20.95 -10.32 5.33
N ASP A 411 21.90 -9.52 5.81
CA ASP A 411 23.32 -9.83 5.69
C ASP A 411 23.71 -11.10 6.48
N ARG A 412 23.15 -11.31 7.68
CA ARG A 412 23.35 -12.55 8.45
C ARG A 412 22.72 -13.77 7.79
N LEU A 413 21.53 -13.61 7.22
CA LEU A 413 20.85 -14.68 6.48
C LEU A 413 21.62 -15.04 5.21
N ARG A 414 22.22 -14.07 4.52
CA ARG A 414 23.09 -14.33 3.37
C ARG A 414 24.29 -15.20 3.72
N GLU A 415 24.91 -14.97 4.87
CA GLU A 415 25.99 -15.84 5.38
C GLU A 415 25.50 -17.27 5.63
N THR A 416 24.28 -17.40 6.16
CA THR A 416 23.65 -18.71 6.37
C THR A 416 23.33 -19.40 5.04
N VAL A 417 22.91 -18.65 4.01
CA VAL A 417 22.74 -19.16 2.64
C VAL A 417 24.06 -19.66 2.08
N PHE A 418 25.17 -18.92 2.24
CA PHE A 418 26.48 -19.38 1.80
C PHE A 418 26.88 -20.70 2.46
N GLN A 419 26.69 -20.82 3.77
CA GLN A 419 26.99 -22.04 4.51
C GLN A 419 26.09 -23.21 4.06
N SER A 420 24.80 -22.95 3.84
CA SER A 420 23.84 -23.95 3.35
C SER A 420 24.20 -24.45 1.95
N ILE A 421 24.54 -23.55 1.02
CA ILE A 421 24.98 -23.89 -0.33
C ILE A 421 26.29 -24.69 -0.28
N ASN A 422 27.25 -24.30 0.56
CA ASN A 422 28.51 -25.03 0.72
C ASN A 422 28.28 -26.45 1.28
N ASN A 423 27.43 -26.59 2.29
CA ASN A 423 27.07 -27.89 2.85
C ASN A 423 26.36 -28.77 1.80
N ALA A 424 25.45 -28.19 1.01
CA ALA A 424 24.79 -28.89 -0.10
C ALA A 424 25.80 -29.32 -1.17
N GLN A 425 26.77 -28.46 -1.52
CA GLN A 425 27.83 -28.76 -2.46
C GLN A 425 28.72 -29.91 -1.95
N GLN A 426 29.10 -29.90 -0.67
CA GLN A 426 29.88 -30.99 -0.06
C GLN A 426 29.10 -32.31 -0.03
N SER A 427 27.84 -32.26 0.37
CA SER A 427 26.95 -33.43 0.36
C SER A 427 26.83 -34.02 -1.06
N MET A 428 26.63 -33.16 -2.06
CA MET A 428 26.52 -33.60 -3.44
C MET A 428 27.84 -34.16 -3.98
N GLN A 429 28.99 -33.59 -3.59
CA GLN A 429 30.30 -34.14 -3.92
C GLN A 429 30.50 -35.54 -3.32
N LEU A 430 30.03 -35.79 -2.09
CA LEU A 430 30.09 -37.12 -1.48
C LEU A 430 29.21 -38.11 -2.25
N THR A 431 27.98 -37.71 -2.62
CA THR A 431 27.08 -38.53 -3.43
C THR A 431 27.70 -38.87 -4.79
N ARG A 432 28.27 -37.87 -5.49
CA ARG A 432 28.97 -38.09 -6.77
C ARG A 432 30.12 -39.08 -6.63
N ARG A 433 31.00 -38.89 -5.64
CA ARG A 433 32.11 -39.82 -5.37
C ARG A 433 31.65 -41.25 -5.08
N ALA A 434 30.53 -41.39 -4.37
CA ALA A 434 29.94 -42.71 -4.09
C ALA A 434 29.41 -43.38 -5.37
N LEU A 435 28.71 -42.63 -6.23
CA LEU A 435 28.23 -43.13 -7.53
C LEU A 435 29.37 -43.46 -8.49
N GLU A 436 30.40 -42.61 -8.58
CA GLU A 436 31.63 -42.88 -9.35
C GLU A 436 32.37 -44.12 -8.85
N LYS A 437 32.32 -44.42 -7.55
CA LYS A 437 32.90 -45.64 -7.00
C LYS A 437 32.09 -46.87 -7.44
N GLN A 438 30.77 -46.81 -7.36
CA GLN A 438 29.88 -47.87 -7.85
C GLN A 438 30.07 -48.11 -9.35
N GLU A 439 30.27 -47.04 -10.14
CA GLU A 439 30.54 -47.13 -11.57
C GLU A 439 31.85 -47.84 -11.86
N ARG A 440 32.93 -47.49 -11.14
CA ARG A 440 34.22 -48.18 -11.28
C ARG A 440 34.14 -49.66 -10.93
N GLU A 441 33.50 -49.99 -9.80
CA GLU A 441 33.30 -51.39 -9.39
C GLU A 441 32.50 -52.19 -10.43
N LEU A 442 31.52 -51.56 -11.07
CA LEU A 442 30.73 -52.16 -12.14
C LEU A 442 31.54 -52.35 -13.43
N LEU A 443 32.32 -51.35 -13.84
CA LEU A 443 33.21 -51.42 -15.01
C LEU A 443 34.31 -52.46 -14.84
N ASP A 444 34.90 -52.58 -13.65
CA ASP A 444 35.93 -53.59 -13.34
C ASP A 444 35.37 -55.02 -13.45
N ARG A 445 34.10 -55.22 -13.05
CA ARG A 445 33.40 -56.51 -13.23
C ARG A 445 33.05 -56.81 -14.68
N MET A 446 32.85 -55.78 -15.50
CA MET A 446 32.56 -55.95 -16.92
C MET A 446 33.81 -56.38 -17.71
N GLY A 447 35.03 -56.10 -17.24
CA GLY A 447 36.28 -56.75 -17.65
C GLY A 447 36.71 -56.67 -19.13
N SER A 448 35.86 -56.17 -20.03
CA SER A 448 36.02 -56.27 -21.48
C SER A 448 35.72 -54.99 -22.26
N VAL A 449 35.34 -53.88 -21.60
CA VAL A 449 35.04 -52.61 -22.29
C VAL A 449 36.36 -51.94 -22.71
N PRO A 450 36.65 -51.79 -24.01
CA PRO A 450 37.84 -51.11 -24.48
C PRO A 450 37.94 -49.69 -23.91
N VAL A 451 39.16 -49.22 -23.65
CA VAL A 451 39.42 -47.84 -23.15
C VAL A 451 38.73 -46.79 -24.01
N GLN A 452 38.61 -47.07 -25.31
CA GLN A 452 37.99 -46.17 -26.26
C GLN A 452 36.49 -45.96 -26.01
N GLU A 453 35.76 -47.04 -25.70
CA GLU A 453 34.33 -46.99 -25.36
C GLU A 453 34.10 -46.30 -24.02
N ARG A 454 34.98 -46.50 -23.04
CA ARG A 454 34.87 -45.85 -21.72
C ARG A 454 34.93 -44.33 -21.80
N ILE A 455 35.86 -43.77 -22.58
CA ILE A 455 35.98 -42.32 -22.77
C ILE A 455 34.78 -41.77 -23.55
N TYR A 456 34.29 -42.50 -24.56
CA TYR A 456 33.09 -42.10 -25.29
C TYR A 456 31.85 -42.04 -24.39
N VAL A 457 31.70 -43.01 -23.48
CA VAL A 457 30.61 -43.06 -22.51
C VAL A 457 30.63 -41.86 -21.56
N ASP A 458 31.83 -41.43 -21.12
CA ASP A 458 31.97 -40.24 -20.28
C ASP A 458 31.52 -38.97 -21.02
N TYR A 459 31.95 -38.77 -22.27
CA TYR A 459 31.46 -37.63 -23.07
C TYR A 459 29.95 -37.69 -23.30
N LYS A 460 29.40 -38.90 -23.54
CA LYS A 460 27.96 -39.07 -23.70
C LYS A 460 27.19 -38.73 -22.42
N ARG A 461 27.70 -39.11 -21.26
CA ARG A 461 27.14 -38.72 -19.96
C ARG A 461 27.18 -37.20 -19.79
N GLN A 462 28.30 -36.55 -20.08
CA GLN A 462 28.40 -35.08 -20.01
C GLN A 462 27.38 -34.40 -20.94
N GLN A 463 27.20 -34.94 -22.15
CA GLN A 463 26.19 -34.47 -23.09
C GLN A 463 24.77 -34.59 -22.51
N GLU A 464 24.40 -35.78 -22.00
CA GLU A 464 23.09 -36.04 -21.41
C GLU A 464 22.78 -35.14 -20.21
N ILE A 465 23.80 -34.84 -19.38
CA ILE A 465 23.66 -33.94 -18.22
C ILE A 465 23.42 -32.51 -18.67
N LEU A 466 24.22 -32.00 -19.60
CA LEU A 466 24.06 -30.64 -20.11
C LEU A 466 22.70 -30.49 -20.81
N GLN A 467 22.23 -31.50 -21.53
CA GLN A 467 20.88 -31.53 -22.09
C GLN A 467 19.80 -31.51 -21.01
N GLY A 468 19.95 -32.31 -19.95
CA GLY A 468 19.02 -32.31 -18.81
C GLY A 468 18.95 -30.95 -18.10
N VAL A 469 20.10 -30.35 -17.80
CA VAL A 469 20.20 -29.00 -17.22
C VAL A 469 19.56 -27.97 -18.15
N TYR A 470 19.85 -28.02 -19.46
CA TYR A 470 19.28 -27.12 -20.45
C TYR A 470 17.75 -27.18 -20.47
N LEU A 471 17.16 -28.38 -20.48
CA LEU A 471 15.72 -28.57 -20.48
C LEU A 471 15.06 -28.01 -19.20
N ILE A 472 15.67 -28.22 -18.03
CA ILE A 472 15.14 -27.70 -16.77
C ILE A 472 15.22 -26.17 -16.72
N LEU A 473 16.33 -25.58 -17.17
CA LEU A 473 16.46 -24.12 -17.25
C LEU A 473 15.44 -23.53 -18.24
N LEU A 474 15.22 -24.20 -19.38
CA LEU A 474 14.23 -23.81 -20.36
C LEU A 474 12.81 -23.88 -19.79
N GLN A 475 12.47 -24.96 -19.10
CA GLN A 475 11.19 -25.13 -18.42
C GLN A 475 11.00 -24.00 -17.38
N LYS A 476 12.01 -23.73 -16.54
CA LYS A 476 11.90 -22.70 -15.51
C LYS A 476 11.76 -21.30 -16.11
N ARG A 477 12.44 -21.04 -17.23
CA ARG A 477 12.29 -19.79 -17.98
C ARG A 477 10.88 -19.63 -18.51
N GLU A 478 10.30 -20.69 -19.07
CA GLU A 478 8.93 -20.67 -19.58
C GLU A 478 7.91 -20.47 -18.45
N GLU A 479 8.07 -21.15 -17.32
CA GLU A 479 7.24 -20.95 -16.13
C GLU A 479 7.19 -19.47 -15.69
N ILE A 480 8.36 -18.82 -15.58
CA ILE A 480 8.44 -17.40 -15.18
C ILE A 480 7.85 -16.49 -16.25
N SER A 481 8.11 -16.76 -17.53
CA SER A 481 7.57 -16.00 -18.67
C SER A 481 6.04 -16.06 -18.71
N LEU A 482 5.46 -17.25 -18.53
CA LEU A 482 4.01 -17.45 -18.46
C LEU A 482 3.39 -16.73 -17.26
N ALA A 483 4.04 -16.80 -16.09
CA ALA A 483 3.60 -16.11 -14.88
C ALA A 483 3.60 -14.57 -15.02
N LEU A 484 4.49 -14.02 -15.85
CA LEU A 484 4.50 -12.59 -16.20
C LEU A 484 3.47 -12.22 -17.28
N GLY A 485 3.23 -13.12 -18.23
CA GLY A 485 2.24 -12.93 -19.29
C GLY A 485 0.81 -12.88 -18.76
N GLN A 486 0.53 -13.60 -17.67
CA GLN A 486 -0.73 -13.48 -16.93
C GLN A 486 -0.71 -12.23 -16.04
N LYS A 487 -1.21 -11.10 -16.56
CA LYS A 487 -1.46 -9.91 -15.74
C LYS A 487 -2.62 -10.17 -14.77
N THR A 488 -2.33 -10.75 -13.62
CA THR A 488 -3.27 -10.98 -12.53
C THR A 488 -3.20 -9.86 -11.51
N ASP A 489 -4.33 -9.25 -11.20
CA ASP A 489 -4.41 -8.17 -10.21
C ASP A 489 -4.24 -8.71 -8.79
N ARG A 490 -3.35 -8.09 -8.01
CA ARG A 490 -3.10 -8.42 -6.60
C ARG A 490 -4.35 -8.22 -5.74
N ALA A 491 -5.06 -7.12 -5.96
CA ALA A 491 -6.37 -6.83 -5.40
C ALA A 491 -7.44 -7.09 -6.46
N LYS A 492 -8.16 -8.20 -6.30
CA LYS A 492 -9.37 -8.47 -7.08
C LYS A 492 -10.49 -7.57 -6.59
N ILE A 493 -11.08 -6.80 -7.48
CA ILE A 493 -12.21 -5.93 -7.15
C ILE A 493 -13.44 -6.83 -6.90
N VAL A 494 -13.93 -6.84 -5.66
CA VAL A 494 -15.19 -7.50 -5.28
C VAL A 494 -16.33 -6.55 -5.56
N ASP A 495 -16.25 -5.33 -5.00
CA ASP A 495 -17.18 -4.25 -5.23
C ASP A 495 -16.41 -3.02 -5.71
N THR A 496 -16.68 -2.56 -6.93
CA THR A 496 -16.19 -1.26 -7.43
C THR A 496 -16.74 -0.12 -6.59
N ALA A 497 -16.06 1.03 -6.54
CA ALA A 497 -16.49 2.16 -5.72
C ALA A 497 -17.96 2.55 -5.97
N PHE A 498 -18.81 2.40 -4.94
CA PHE A 498 -20.23 2.69 -4.99
C PHE A 498 -20.65 3.66 -3.88
N VAL A 499 -21.70 4.43 -4.14
CA VAL A 499 -22.21 5.44 -3.21
C VAL A 499 -23.31 4.82 -2.35
N LYS A 500 -23.23 4.94 -1.03
CA LYS A 500 -24.34 4.55 -0.15
C LYS A 500 -25.56 5.42 -0.42
N ALA A 501 -26.73 4.78 -0.49
CA ALA A 501 -27.98 5.46 -0.83
C ALA A 501 -28.39 6.55 0.18
N LYS A 502 -28.08 6.35 1.47
CA LYS A 502 -28.43 7.30 2.54
C LYS A 502 -27.26 8.26 2.80
N PRO A 503 -27.49 9.59 2.84
CA PRO A 503 -26.44 10.53 3.19
C PRO A 503 -26.07 10.39 4.68
N VAL A 504 -24.79 10.55 4.98
CA VAL A 504 -24.25 10.42 6.35
C VAL A 504 -24.35 11.75 7.11
N ALA A 505 -24.23 12.88 6.41
CA ALA A 505 -24.44 14.22 6.98
C ALA A 505 -25.33 15.10 6.07
N PRO A 506 -26.00 16.13 6.64
CA PRO A 506 -26.07 16.48 8.05
C PRO A 506 -26.96 15.52 8.86
N ARG A 507 -26.47 15.04 10.01
CA ARG A 507 -27.26 14.20 10.92
C ARG A 507 -28.35 15.04 11.57
N LYS A 508 -29.61 14.76 11.22
CA LYS A 508 -30.79 15.48 11.73
C LYS A 508 -30.86 15.54 13.26
N VAL A 509 -30.36 14.51 13.94
CA VAL A 509 -30.30 14.45 15.42
C VAL A 509 -29.37 15.52 16.01
N PHE A 510 -28.21 15.77 15.39
CA PHE A 510 -27.31 16.83 15.86
C PHE A 510 -27.88 18.22 15.57
N ALA A 511 -28.56 18.41 14.44
CA ALA A 511 -29.28 19.65 14.17
C ALA A 511 -30.39 19.92 15.20
N LEU A 512 -31.13 18.88 15.61
CA LEU A 512 -32.14 18.97 16.67
C LEU A 512 -31.54 19.29 18.04
N ALA A 513 -30.44 18.63 18.41
CA ALA A 513 -29.75 18.91 19.68
C ALA A 513 -29.21 20.35 19.71
N GLY A 514 -28.58 20.81 18.62
CA GLY A 514 -28.11 22.19 18.48
C GLY A 514 -29.25 23.20 18.55
N PHE A 515 -30.39 22.91 17.92
CA PHE A 515 -31.61 23.72 18.02
C PHE A 515 -32.08 23.89 19.48
N ILE A 516 -32.15 22.81 20.26
CA ILE A 516 -32.58 22.85 21.67
C ILE A 516 -31.62 23.70 22.50
N VAL A 517 -30.31 23.46 22.36
CA VAL A 517 -29.27 24.19 23.10
C VAL A 517 -29.30 25.67 22.74
N LEU A 518 -29.37 26.01 21.46
CA LEU A 518 -29.38 27.40 20.98
C LEU A 518 -30.64 28.14 21.44
N THR A 519 -31.79 27.46 21.47
CA THR A 519 -33.04 28.01 22.04
C THR A 519 -32.87 28.36 23.52
N LEU A 520 -32.29 27.45 24.30
CA LEU A 520 -32.06 27.64 25.73
C LEU A 520 -31.07 28.77 26.00
N VAL A 521 -29.96 28.82 25.27
CA VAL A 521 -28.93 29.85 25.40
C VAL A 521 -29.48 31.24 25.02
N LEU A 522 -30.19 31.35 23.90
CA LEU A 522 -30.80 32.62 23.48
C LEU A 522 -31.87 33.10 24.47
N SER A 523 -32.69 32.17 24.97
CA SER A 523 -33.71 32.48 25.98
C SER A 523 -33.09 33.00 27.28
N ILE A 524 -32.15 32.26 27.88
CA ILE A 524 -31.53 32.65 29.15
C ILE A 524 -30.73 33.94 28.97
N GLY A 525 -29.93 34.05 27.90
CA GLY A 525 -29.12 35.23 27.60
C GLY A 525 -29.97 36.49 27.47
N TRP A 526 -31.09 36.41 26.75
CA TRP A 526 -32.02 37.55 26.64
C TRP A 526 -32.61 37.97 27.98
N ILE A 527 -32.99 37.01 28.82
CA ILE A 527 -33.58 37.28 30.14
C ILE A 527 -32.57 37.98 31.05
N VAL A 528 -31.34 37.46 31.12
CA VAL A 528 -30.27 38.03 31.95
C VAL A 528 -29.91 39.44 31.47
N CYS A 529 -29.71 39.64 30.16
CA CYS A 529 -29.42 40.97 29.61
C CYS A 529 -30.55 41.97 29.89
N ARG A 530 -31.81 41.54 29.75
CA ARG A 530 -32.96 42.41 30.02
C ARG A 530 -33.05 42.77 31.51
N ASP A 531 -32.79 41.83 32.40
CA ASP A 531 -32.91 42.06 33.84
C ASP A 531 -31.74 42.92 34.35
N GLN A 532 -30.51 42.72 33.86
CA GLN A 532 -29.36 43.60 34.12
C GLN A 532 -29.59 45.02 33.57
N TYR A 533 -30.13 45.15 32.35
CA TYR A 533 -30.48 46.46 31.79
C TYR A 533 -31.53 47.21 32.64
N ARG A 534 -32.51 46.49 33.19
CA ARG A 534 -33.51 47.08 34.10
C ARG A 534 -32.91 47.52 35.44
N LEU A 535 -31.91 46.79 35.96
CA LEU A 535 -31.20 47.15 37.18
C LEU A 535 -30.35 48.40 36.96
N LEU A 536 -29.53 48.43 35.91
CA LEU A 536 -28.72 49.59 35.54
C LEU A 536 -29.58 50.85 35.30
N ARG A 537 -30.73 50.69 34.64
CA ARG A 537 -31.67 51.82 34.44
C ARG A 537 -32.30 52.33 35.74
N LYS A 538 -32.50 51.46 36.73
CA LYS A 538 -33.00 51.87 38.06
C LYS A 538 -31.92 52.58 38.86
N GLU A 539 -30.66 52.14 38.74
CA GLU A 539 -29.51 52.79 39.38
C GLU A 539 -29.26 54.19 38.81
N MET A 540 -29.26 54.34 37.47
CA MET A 540 -29.14 55.66 36.84
C MET A 540 -30.23 56.63 37.31
N LYS A 541 -31.49 56.16 37.39
CA LYS A 541 -32.59 56.99 37.90
C LYS A 541 -32.46 57.36 39.37
N ARG A 542 -31.80 56.51 40.18
CA ARG A 542 -31.56 56.80 41.61
C ARG A 542 -30.43 57.82 41.80
N THR A 543 -29.38 57.76 40.97
CA THR A 543 -28.32 58.77 40.97
C THR A 543 -28.81 60.13 40.49
N ASP A 544 -29.72 60.17 39.51
CA ASP A 544 -30.33 61.43 39.05
C ASP A 544 -31.20 62.07 40.15
N THR A 545 -31.97 61.28 40.92
CA THR A 545 -32.78 61.79 42.05
C THR A 545 -32.00 62.10 43.33
N ALA A 546 -30.71 61.78 43.39
CA ALA A 546 -29.84 62.10 44.53
C ALA A 546 -28.92 63.30 44.26
N ALA A 547 -28.96 63.85 43.04
CA ALA A 547 -28.22 65.03 42.61
C ALA A 547 -29.08 66.31 42.53
N ASP A 548 -30.41 66.18 42.64
CA ASP A 548 -31.37 67.24 43.00
C ASP A 548 -31.60 67.23 44.51
#